data_AF-A0A533X5U4-F1
#
_entry.id   AF-A0A533X5U4-F1
#
_cell.length_a   1.000
_cell.length_b   1.000
_cell.length_c   1.000
_cell.angle_alpha   90.00
_cell.angle_beta   90.00
_cell.angle_gamma   90.00
#
_symmetry.space_group_name_H-M   'P 1'
#
loop_
_entity.id
_entity.type
_entity.pdbx_description
1 polymer ?
#
loop_
_entity_poly.entity_id
_entity_poly.type
_entity_poly.pdbx_seq_one_letter_code
_entity_poly.pdbx_strand_id
1 'polypeptide(L)'
;MSPSELKAMGGAQHPVIGNYGVMSAKNGAINVMICLTMLSYILYRRANRTMVVPWIRAGNIALAILFGVGILNVVWLAIYGFYLPASIRVGLSFPQAVTTLTVLVVGVLINRAMMRGATVHGPIEWGKISVRGMVALFGLAAAFTWVMGLMGYIRSSGRLSWHVNELMPDLSPWAFTPSLGFAAKMVTFNMIVFWITVLLLFWISRRGHQPVPQRELVTEEHPAMVPSPSREH
;
A
#
# COMPACT_ATOMS: atom_id res chain seq x y z
N MET A 1 -12.74 -26.73 17.24
CA MET A 1 -13.27 -25.38 17.51
C MET A 1 -14.79 -25.48 17.59
N SER A 2 -15.36 -25.18 18.74
CA SER A 2 -16.80 -25.25 18.98
C SER A 2 -17.55 -24.08 18.33
N PRO A 3 -18.87 -24.21 18.03
CA PRO A 3 -19.67 -23.13 17.45
C PRO A 3 -19.70 -21.85 18.29
N SER A 4 -19.55 -21.97 19.62
CA SER A 4 -19.45 -20.84 20.55
C SER A 4 -18.11 -20.10 20.44
N GLU A 5 -17.01 -20.81 20.27
CA GLU A 5 -15.68 -20.22 20.02
C GLU A 5 -15.62 -19.51 18.65
N LEU A 6 -16.28 -20.08 17.62
CA LEU A 6 -16.37 -19.47 16.30
C LEU A 6 -17.15 -18.14 16.33
N LYS A 7 -18.18 -18.08 17.18
CA LYS A 7 -18.97 -16.87 17.43
C LYS A 7 -18.18 -15.84 18.24
N ALA A 8 -17.42 -16.26 19.26
CA ALA A 8 -16.55 -15.40 20.07
C ALA A 8 -15.31 -14.86 19.32
N MET A 9 -14.85 -15.60 18.31
CA MET A 9 -13.79 -15.19 17.38
C MET A 9 -14.22 -14.09 16.40
N GLY A 10 -15.50 -13.73 16.35
CA GLY A 10 -15.98 -12.68 15.46
C GLY A 10 -15.97 -13.10 13.99
N GLY A 11 -16.35 -14.35 13.70
CA GLY A 11 -16.53 -14.84 12.33
C GLY A 11 -17.61 -14.10 11.53
N ALA A 12 -18.09 -14.70 10.43
CA ALA A 12 -19.04 -14.10 9.49
C ALA A 12 -20.39 -13.63 10.11
N GLN A 13 -20.67 -13.96 11.37
CA GLN A 13 -21.90 -13.61 12.10
C GLN A 13 -21.75 -12.38 13.02
N HIS A 14 -20.58 -11.76 13.11
CA HIS A 14 -20.45 -10.52 13.90
C HIS A 14 -21.14 -9.36 13.17
N PRO A 15 -22.08 -8.62 13.79
CA PRO A 15 -22.95 -7.64 13.12
C PRO A 15 -22.19 -6.58 12.30
N VAL A 16 -21.03 -6.15 12.80
CA VAL A 16 -20.17 -5.13 12.16
C VAL A 16 -18.97 -5.76 11.41
N ILE A 17 -18.17 -6.59 12.09
CA ILE A 17 -16.93 -7.16 11.54
C ILE A 17 -17.18 -8.22 10.46
N GLY A 18 -18.31 -8.94 10.51
CA GLY A 18 -18.69 -9.96 9.53
C GLY A 18 -18.86 -9.39 8.12
N ASN A 19 -19.38 -8.17 8.00
CA ASN A 19 -19.50 -7.48 6.72
C ASN A 19 -18.12 -7.21 6.11
N TYR A 20 -17.12 -6.75 6.87
CA TYR A 20 -15.77 -6.51 6.36
C TYR A 20 -15.00 -7.80 5.98
N GLY A 21 -15.46 -8.96 6.43
CA GLY A 21 -14.90 -10.26 6.08
C GLY A 21 -15.22 -10.74 4.67
N VAL A 22 -16.19 -10.11 3.99
CA VAL A 22 -16.69 -10.57 2.69
C VAL A 22 -15.75 -10.21 1.53
N MET A 23 -15.75 -11.04 0.48
CA MET A 23 -14.90 -10.84 -0.71
C MET A 23 -15.13 -9.47 -1.40
N SER A 24 -16.36 -8.95 -1.36
CA SER A 24 -16.71 -7.63 -1.94
C SER A 24 -15.91 -6.48 -1.32
N ALA A 25 -15.80 -6.45 0.01
CA ALA A 25 -15.09 -5.39 0.72
C ALA A 25 -13.59 -5.39 0.38
N LYS A 26 -12.98 -6.59 0.35
CA LYS A 26 -11.57 -6.76 0.03
C LYS A 26 -11.26 -6.31 -1.40
N ASN A 27 -12.10 -6.71 -2.36
CA ASN A 27 -11.89 -6.35 -3.75
C ASN A 27 -12.10 -4.84 -4.01
N GLY A 28 -13.13 -4.24 -3.41
CA GLY A 28 -13.34 -2.80 -3.47
C GLY A 28 -12.15 -2.02 -2.92
N ALA A 29 -11.61 -2.44 -1.77
CA ALA A 29 -10.43 -1.81 -1.17
C ALA A 29 -9.18 -1.90 -2.06
N ILE A 30 -8.92 -3.08 -2.66
CA ILE A 30 -7.77 -3.29 -3.56
C ILE A 30 -7.87 -2.39 -4.80
N ASN A 31 -9.04 -2.34 -5.44
CA ASN A 31 -9.25 -1.52 -6.63
C ASN A 31 -9.10 -0.02 -6.32
N VAL A 32 -9.58 0.46 -5.17
CA VAL A 32 -9.35 1.83 -4.72
C VAL A 32 -7.86 2.09 -4.45
N MET A 33 -7.14 1.16 -3.82
CA MET A 33 -5.69 1.27 -3.61
C MET A 33 -4.91 1.36 -4.93
N ILE A 34 -5.31 0.59 -5.95
CA ILE A 34 -4.72 0.67 -7.30
C ILE A 34 -4.94 2.06 -7.90
N CYS A 35 -6.17 2.59 -7.84
CA CYS A 35 -6.48 3.95 -8.29
C CYS A 35 -5.64 5.01 -7.56
N LEU A 36 -5.53 4.94 -6.23
CA LEU A 36 -4.75 5.88 -5.44
C LEU A 36 -3.25 5.80 -5.76
N THR A 37 -2.72 4.58 -5.94
CA THR A 37 -1.31 4.36 -6.33
C THR A 37 -1.02 5.01 -7.68
N MET A 38 -1.93 4.85 -8.64
CA MET A 38 -1.82 5.48 -9.96
C MET A 38 -1.89 7.01 -9.88
N LEU A 39 -2.78 7.54 -9.03
CA LEU A 39 -2.86 8.98 -8.79
C LEU A 39 -1.56 9.52 -8.17
N SER A 40 -1.00 8.83 -7.16
CA SER A 40 0.29 9.17 -6.57
C SER A 40 1.42 9.16 -7.60
N TYR A 41 1.45 8.18 -8.51
CA TYR A 41 2.42 8.14 -9.60
C TYR A 41 2.29 9.35 -10.55
N ILE A 42 1.07 9.74 -10.92
CA ILE A 42 0.83 10.91 -11.78
C ILE A 42 1.30 12.19 -11.08
N LEU A 43 0.97 12.37 -9.80
CA LEU A 43 1.38 13.53 -9.01
C LEU A 43 2.91 13.59 -8.87
N TYR A 44 3.56 12.45 -8.59
CA TYR A 44 5.01 12.36 -8.52
C TYR A 44 5.69 12.80 -9.83
N ARG A 45 5.20 12.33 -10.98
CA ARG A 45 5.74 12.71 -12.29
C ARG A 45 5.56 14.19 -12.61
N ARG A 46 4.55 14.84 -12.03
CA ARG A 46 4.28 16.28 -12.17
C ARG A 46 5.08 17.13 -11.19
N ALA A 47 5.50 16.59 -10.05
CA ALA A 47 6.16 17.36 -9.01
C ALA A 47 7.46 18.05 -9.47
N ASN A 48 8.18 17.46 -10.43
CA ASN A 48 9.42 18.05 -10.99
C ASN A 48 9.25 18.66 -12.40
N ARG A 49 8.01 18.86 -12.87
CA ARG A 49 7.74 19.28 -14.25
C ARG A 49 6.58 20.28 -14.31
N THR A 50 6.78 21.43 -14.93
CA THR A 50 5.65 22.33 -15.25
C THR A 50 5.05 21.96 -16.60
N MET A 51 3.73 21.81 -16.59
CA MET A 51 2.97 21.60 -17.82
C MET A 51 2.84 22.93 -18.56
N VAL A 52 3.10 22.93 -19.87
CA VAL A 52 3.07 24.13 -20.73
C VAL A 52 1.92 24.11 -21.74
N VAL A 53 1.12 23.05 -21.75
CA VAL A 53 0.07 22.84 -22.77
C VAL A 53 -1.13 23.78 -22.49
N PRO A 54 -1.76 24.41 -23.50
CA PRO A 54 -2.83 25.39 -23.26
C PRO A 54 -4.06 24.84 -22.52
N TRP A 55 -4.31 23.52 -22.60
CA TRP A 55 -5.49 22.88 -21.99
C TRP A 55 -5.28 22.34 -20.55
N ILE A 56 -4.30 22.84 -19.80
CA ILE A 56 -3.97 22.32 -18.45
C ILE A 56 -5.18 22.26 -17.52
N ARG A 57 -6.01 23.32 -17.49
CA ARG A 57 -7.19 23.38 -16.62
C ARG A 57 -8.20 22.29 -16.99
N ALA A 58 -8.53 22.18 -18.28
CA ALA A 58 -9.45 21.16 -18.77
C ALA A 58 -8.92 19.74 -18.52
N GLY A 59 -7.63 19.49 -18.77
CA GLY A 59 -7.01 18.19 -18.53
C GLY A 59 -6.95 17.80 -17.05
N ASN A 60 -6.70 18.76 -16.15
CA ASN A 60 -6.73 18.52 -14.70
C ASN A 60 -8.14 18.21 -14.20
N ILE A 61 -9.15 18.92 -14.69
CA ILE A 61 -10.56 18.65 -14.37
C ILE A 61 -10.96 17.28 -14.90
N ALA A 62 -10.63 16.95 -16.16
CA ALA A 62 -10.90 15.65 -16.73
C ALA A 62 -10.25 14.51 -15.94
N LEU A 63 -8.99 14.69 -15.49
CA LEU A 63 -8.30 13.71 -14.66
C LEU A 63 -8.97 13.57 -13.28
N ALA A 64 -9.34 14.68 -12.64
CA ALA A 64 -10.03 14.68 -11.36
C ALA A 64 -11.40 13.98 -11.44
N ILE A 65 -12.17 14.26 -12.50
CA ILE A 65 -13.46 13.61 -12.75
C ILE A 65 -13.26 12.11 -13.02
N LEU A 66 -12.27 11.73 -13.85
CA LEU A 66 -12.00 10.33 -14.16
C LEU A 66 -11.69 9.52 -12.89
N PHE A 67 -10.78 10.01 -12.04
CA PHE A 67 -10.45 9.32 -10.78
C PHE A 67 -11.60 9.41 -9.77
N GLY A 68 -12.29 10.54 -9.67
CA GLY A 68 -13.41 10.72 -8.75
C GLY A 68 -14.59 9.79 -9.06
N VAL A 69 -15.05 9.79 -10.32
CA VAL A 69 -16.13 8.91 -10.80
C VAL A 69 -15.70 7.45 -10.75
N GLY A 70 -14.45 7.14 -11.13
CA GLY A 70 -13.90 5.79 -11.05
C GLY A 70 -13.90 5.22 -9.63
N ILE A 71 -13.39 5.98 -8.66
CA ILE A 71 -13.39 5.59 -7.24
C ILE A 71 -14.81 5.48 -6.73
N LEU A 72 -15.69 6.43 -7.05
CA LEU A 72 -17.09 6.39 -6.64
C LEU A 72 -17.80 5.14 -7.16
N ASN A 73 -17.59 4.77 -8.42
CA ASN A 73 -18.16 3.56 -9.00
C ASN A 73 -17.66 2.29 -8.30
N VAL A 74 -16.34 2.19 -8.05
CA VAL A 74 -15.75 1.03 -7.34
C VAL A 74 -16.31 0.92 -5.91
N VAL A 75 -16.40 2.04 -5.18
CA VAL A 75 -16.95 2.08 -3.82
C VAL A 75 -18.43 1.72 -3.82
N TRP A 76 -19.21 2.25 -4.77
CA TRP A 76 -20.62 1.93 -4.93
C TRP A 76 -20.84 0.43 -5.18
N LEU A 77 -20.09 -0.17 -6.12
CA LEU A 77 -20.15 -1.60 -6.40
C LEU A 77 -19.73 -2.44 -5.19
N ALA A 78 -18.75 -1.98 -4.41
CA ALA A 78 -18.32 -2.66 -3.20
C ALA A 78 -19.41 -2.66 -2.12
N ILE A 79 -20.11 -1.53 -1.95
CA ILE A 79 -21.25 -1.39 -1.04
C ILE A 79 -22.42 -2.27 -1.50
N TYR A 80 -22.76 -2.21 -2.79
CA TYR A 80 -23.80 -3.04 -3.38
C TYR A 80 -23.54 -4.54 -3.16
N GLY A 81 -22.28 -4.96 -3.25
CA GLY A 81 -21.89 -6.34 -3.00
C GLY A 81 -22.13 -6.83 -1.57
N PHE A 82 -22.34 -5.97 -0.57
CA PHE A 82 -22.77 -6.42 0.77
C PHE A 82 -24.18 -7.00 0.76
N TYR A 83 -25.06 -6.49 -0.10
CA TYR A 83 -26.46 -6.90 -0.19
C TYR A 83 -26.69 -8.10 -1.12
N LEU A 84 -25.67 -8.53 -1.88
CA LEU A 84 -25.78 -9.62 -2.85
C LEU A 84 -25.44 -11.01 -2.27
N PRO A 85 -26.10 -12.09 -2.74
CA PRO A 85 -25.73 -13.47 -2.42
C PRO A 85 -24.27 -13.79 -2.81
N ALA A 86 -23.63 -14.71 -2.09
CA ALA A 86 -22.20 -15.00 -2.24
C ALA A 86 -21.80 -15.47 -3.65
N SER A 87 -22.66 -16.20 -4.35
CA SER A 87 -22.41 -16.70 -5.72
C SER A 87 -22.30 -15.57 -6.76
N ILE A 88 -23.14 -14.54 -6.64
CA ILE A 88 -23.15 -13.39 -7.57
C ILE A 88 -22.09 -12.35 -7.16
N ARG A 89 -21.75 -12.29 -5.87
CA ARG A 89 -20.75 -11.36 -5.31
C ARG A 89 -19.37 -11.52 -5.93
N VAL A 90 -18.97 -12.75 -6.30
CA VAL A 90 -17.69 -13.00 -6.98
C VAL A 90 -17.67 -12.32 -8.36
N GLY A 91 -18.80 -12.33 -9.07
CA GLY A 91 -18.95 -11.73 -10.40
C GLY A 91 -18.82 -10.20 -10.42
N LEU A 92 -19.13 -9.51 -9.31
CA LEU A 92 -18.91 -8.06 -9.18
C LEU A 92 -17.44 -7.64 -9.30
N SER A 93 -16.52 -8.59 -9.16
CA SER A 93 -15.09 -8.34 -9.30
C SER A 93 -14.69 -7.92 -10.70
N PHE A 94 -15.37 -8.46 -11.72
CA PHE A 94 -15.05 -8.18 -13.11
C PHE A 94 -15.40 -6.73 -13.50
N PRO A 95 -16.61 -6.20 -13.25
CA PRO A 95 -16.93 -4.79 -13.49
C PRO A 95 -16.03 -3.81 -12.73
N GLN A 96 -15.66 -4.12 -11.49
CA GLN A 96 -14.75 -3.30 -10.69
C GLN A 96 -13.34 -3.27 -11.31
N ALA A 97 -12.82 -4.42 -11.75
CA ALA A 97 -11.53 -4.51 -12.40
C ALA A 97 -11.50 -3.75 -13.73
N VAL A 98 -12.54 -3.88 -14.56
CA VAL A 98 -12.66 -3.15 -15.84
C VAL A 98 -12.69 -1.64 -15.61
N THR A 99 -13.47 -1.17 -14.63
CA THR A 99 -13.49 0.26 -14.27
C THR A 99 -12.11 0.74 -13.85
N THR A 100 -11.45 0.00 -12.96
CA THR A 100 -10.12 0.35 -12.43
C THR A 100 -9.08 0.39 -13.55
N LEU A 101 -9.07 -0.61 -14.44
CA LEU A 101 -8.17 -0.66 -15.59
C LEU A 101 -8.42 0.51 -16.55
N THR A 102 -9.68 0.87 -16.77
CA THR A 102 -10.07 2.00 -17.63
C THR A 102 -9.53 3.31 -17.06
N VAL A 103 -9.75 3.57 -15.76
CA VAL A 103 -9.21 4.74 -15.05
C VAL A 103 -7.69 4.78 -15.15
N LEU A 104 -7.02 3.62 -15.00
CA LEU A 104 -5.57 3.51 -15.05
C LEU A 104 -5.04 3.88 -16.44
N VAL A 105 -5.54 3.22 -17.49
CA VAL A 105 -5.08 3.41 -18.87
C VAL A 105 -5.40 4.82 -19.35
N VAL A 106 -6.65 5.28 -19.19
CA VAL A 106 -7.07 6.61 -19.64
C VAL A 106 -6.34 7.70 -18.82
N GLY A 107 -6.20 7.52 -17.51
CA GLY A 107 -5.48 8.46 -16.66
C GLY A 107 -4.01 8.60 -17.04
N VAL A 108 -3.33 7.49 -17.35
CA VAL A 108 -1.95 7.49 -17.89
C VAL A 108 -1.89 8.21 -19.23
N LEU A 109 -2.82 7.93 -20.15
CA LEU A 109 -2.82 8.51 -21.49
C LEU A 109 -3.05 10.02 -21.45
N ILE A 110 -4.05 10.49 -20.69
CA ILE A 110 -4.31 11.92 -20.46
C ILE A 110 -3.07 12.56 -19.86
N ASN A 111 -2.50 11.97 -18.80
CA ASN A 111 -1.29 12.50 -18.20
C ASN A 111 -0.10 12.51 -19.18
N ARG A 112 0.05 11.49 -20.03
CA ARG A 112 1.11 11.47 -21.05
C ARG A 112 0.92 12.58 -22.08
N ALA A 113 -0.31 12.82 -22.53
CA ALA A 113 -0.63 13.90 -23.45
C ALA A 113 -0.40 15.30 -22.84
N MET A 114 -0.78 15.49 -21.58
CA MET A 114 -0.57 16.75 -20.84
C MET A 114 0.91 17.06 -20.56
N MET A 115 1.74 16.03 -20.49
CA MET A 115 3.17 16.17 -20.19
C MET A 115 4.03 16.34 -21.45
N ARG A 116 3.41 16.50 -22.64
CA ARG A 116 4.14 16.82 -23.88
C ARG A 116 4.70 18.24 -23.78
N GLY A 117 6.02 18.38 -23.98
CA GLY A 117 6.72 19.67 -23.91
C GLY A 117 6.90 20.24 -22.51
N ALA A 118 6.63 19.47 -21.45
CA ALA A 118 6.76 19.95 -20.07
C ALA A 118 8.22 20.32 -19.75
N THR A 119 8.43 21.49 -19.14
CA THR A 119 9.78 21.93 -18.73
C THR A 119 10.18 21.26 -17.41
N VAL A 120 11.42 20.78 -17.32
CA VAL A 120 11.96 20.08 -16.15
C VAL A 120 12.74 21.09 -15.32
N HIS A 121 12.39 21.24 -14.04
CA HIS A 121 12.93 22.34 -13.21
C HIS A 121 14.29 22.08 -12.55
N GLY A 122 14.79 20.84 -12.59
CA GLY A 122 16.13 20.53 -12.10
C GLY A 122 16.40 19.04 -11.92
N PRO A 123 17.65 18.68 -11.57
CA PRO A 123 18.00 17.33 -11.19
C PRO A 123 17.32 16.95 -9.87
N ILE A 124 16.87 15.70 -9.77
CA ILE A 124 16.26 15.17 -8.54
C ILE A 124 17.39 14.98 -7.52
N GLU A 125 17.38 15.79 -6.46
CA GLU A 125 18.32 15.63 -5.35
C GLU A 125 17.88 14.46 -4.45
N TRP A 126 18.55 13.33 -4.61
CA TRP A 126 18.33 12.16 -3.77
C TRP A 126 18.82 12.39 -2.34
N GLY A 127 18.08 11.88 -1.36
CA GLY A 127 18.46 11.95 0.05
C GLY A 127 17.90 13.15 0.84
N LYS A 128 17.35 14.18 0.16
CA LYS A 128 16.64 15.28 0.84
C LYS A 128 15.16 14.98 0.98
N ILE A 129 14.81 14.16 1.99
CA ILE A 129 13.41 13.90 2.33
C ILE A 129 12.95 14.90 3.39
N SER A 130 11.73 15.41 3.27
CA SER A 130 11.15 16.26 4.32
C SER A 130 10.96 15.49 5.62
N VAL A 131 11.14 16.13 6.78
CA VAL A 131 10.93 15.50 8.09
C VAL A 131 9.51 14.92 8.21
N ARG A 132 8.51 15.62 7.67
CA ARG A 132 7.12 15.15 7.60
C ARG A 132 6.98 13.85 6.80
N GLY A 133 7.70 13.74 5.68
CA GLY A 133 7.73 12.53 4.86
C GLY A 133 8.36 11.35 5.60
N MET A 134 9.46 11.56 6.33
CA MET A 134 10.08 10.50 7.14
C MET A 134 9.12 9.98 8.21
N VAL A 135 8.50 10.88 8.99
CA VAL A 135 7.53 10.50 10.03
C VAL A 135 6.35 9.72 9.43
N ALA A 136 5.84 10.16 8.27
CA ALA A 136 4.77 9.45 7.57
C ALA A 136 5.18 8.04 7.13
N LEU A 137 6.41 7.86 6.61
CA LEU A 137 6.91 6.55 6.20
C LEU A 137 7.10 5.60 7.39
N PHE A 138 7.64 6.08 8.51
CA PHE A 138 7.75 5.29 9.73
C PHE A 138 6.38 4.93 10.31
N GLY A 139 5.44 5.87 10.37
CA GLY A 139 4.07 5.60 10.82
C GLY A 139 3.34 4.61 9.91
N LEU A 140 3.52 4.72 8.59
CA LEU A 140 2.95 3.79 7.62
C LEU A 140 3.54 2.38 7.79
N ALA A 141 4.86 2.26 7.98
CA ALA A 141 5.51 0.99 8.27
C ALA A 141 4.94 0.36 9.55
N ALA A 142 4.79 1.14 10.63
CA ALA A 142 4.20 0.65 11.87
C ALA A 142 2.75 0.16 11.67
N ALA A 143 1.93 0.92 10.96
CA ALA A 143 0.57 0.51 10.63
C ALA A 143 0.53 -0.79 9.80
N PHE A 144 1.39 -0.93 8.79
CA PHE A 144 1.48 -2.14 7.98
C PHE A 144 1.86 -3.36 8.81
N THR A 145 2.87 -3.23 9.66
CA THR A 145 3.30 -4.33 10.53
C THR A 145 2.15 -4.78 11.45
N TRP A 146 1.29 -3.86 11.91
CA TRP A 146 0.15 -4.18 12.77
C TRP A 146 -0.92 -4.95 12.01
N VAL A 147 -1.34 -4.44 10.84
CA VAL A 147 -2.35 -5.09 10.01
C VAL A 147 -1.88 -6.48 9.56
N MET A 148 -0.61 -6.64 9.19
CA MET A 148 -0.05 -7.93 8.81
C MET A 148 -0.02 -8.93 9.97
N GLY A 149 0.36 -8.49 11.18
CA GLY A 149 0.32 -9.35 12.37
C GLY A 149 -1.09 -9.86 12.68
N LEU A 150 -2.09 -8.99 12.57
CA LEU A 150 -3.48 -9.34 12.81
C LEU A 150 -4.03 -10.30 11.72
N MET A 151 -3.73 -10.05 10.45
CA MET A 151 -4.14 -10.94 9.36
C MET A 151 -3.46 -12.32 9.45
N GLY A 152 -2.19 -12.35 9.87
CA GLY A 152 -1.46 -13.59 10.16
C GLY A 152 -2.15 -14.41 11.25
N TYR A 153 -2.60 -13.77 12.33
CA TYR A 153 -3.39 -14.41 13.38
C TYR A 153 -4.71 -14.99 12.84
N ILE A 154 -5.47 -14.22 12.06
CA ILE A 154 -6.75 -14.67 11.48
C ILE A 154 -6.54 -15.92 10.62
N ARG A 155 -5.44 -15.99 9.85
CA ARG A 155 -5.12 -17.17 9.04
C ARG A 155 -4.69 -18.36 9.90
N SER A 156 -3.89 -18.13 10.95
CA SER A 156 -3.41 -19.21 11.83
C SER A 156 -4.51 -19.79 12.72
N SER A 157 -5.42 -18.94 13.20
CA SER A 157 -6.56 -19.34 14.04
C SER A 157 -7.62 -20.14 13.27
N GLY A 158 -7.62 -20.07 11.95
CA GLY A 158 -8.46 -20.89 11.07
C GLY A 158 -8.08 -22.38 10.99
N ARG A 159 -6.96 -22.81 11.60
CA ARG A 159 -6.50 -24.22 11.59
C ARG A 159 -7.31 -25.18 12.49
N LEU A 160 -8.44 -24.74 13.06
CA LEU A 160 -9.48 -25.55 13.72
C LEU A 160 -8.94 -26.70 14.62
N SER A 161 -8.38 -26.45 15.80
CA SER A 161 -8.01 -27.51 16.78
C SER A 161 -7.25 -28.73 16.21
N TRP A 162 -6.54 -28.61 15.09
CA TRP A 162 -5.70 -29.67 14.53
C TRP A 162 -4.24 -29.33 14.84
N HIS A 163 -3.52 -30.28 15.43
CA HIS A 163 -2.08 -30.16 15.64
C HIS A 163 -1.33 -30.34 14.30
N VAL A 164 -1.75 -31.35 13.53
CA VAL A 164 -1.38 -31.57 12.13
C VAL A 164 -2.68 -31.65 11.33
N ASN A 165 -2.78 -30.85 10.25
CA ASN A 165 -4.02 -30.72 9.46
C ASN A 165 -4.58 -32.10 9.10
N GLU A 166 -5.82 -32.38 9.52
CA GLU A 166 -6.60 -33.59 9.23
C GLU A 166 -6.00 -34.93 9.72
N LEU A 167 -4.81 -34.91 10.34
CA LEU A 167 -4.09 -36.10 10.82
C LEU A 167 -4.16 -36.27 12.32
N MET A 168 -4.04 -35.18 13.08
CA MET A 168 -4.00 -35.24 14.55
C MET A 168 -4.83 -34.10 15.15
N PRO A 169 -6.00 -34.40 15.74
CA PRO A 169 -6.78 -33.41 16.48
C PRO A 169 -6.06 -33.08 17.80
N ASP A 170 -5.92 -31.79 18.09
CA ASP A 170 -5.42 -31.29 19.36
C ASP A 170 -6.56 -31.33 20.40
N LEU A 171 -6.51 -32.34 21.27
CA LEU A 171 -7.46 -32.54 22.38
C LEU A 171 -6.92 -31.98 23.70
N SER A 172 -5.80 -31.26 23.68
CA SER A 172 -5.21 -30.76 24.92
C SER A 172 -6.13 -29.73 25.59
N PRO A 173 -6.17 -29.67 26.94
CA PRO A 173 -6.98 -28.69 27.67
C PRO A 173 -6.64 -27.22 27.36
N TRP A 174 -5.50 -26.99 26.72
CA TRP A 174 -4.95 -25.68 26.37
C TRP A 174 -5.18 -25.31 24.90
N ALA A 175 -5.85 -26.17 24.12
CA ALA A 175 -6.15 -25.96 22.70
C ALA A 175 -7.32 -24.97 22.48
N PHE A 176 -7.31 -23.85 23.20
CA PHE A 176 -8.31 -22.80 23.09
C PHE A 176 -7.89 -21.76 22.04
N THR A 177 -8.80 -21.39 21.14
CA THR A 177 -8.57 -20.29 20.20
C THR A 177 -8.92 -18.97 20.89
N PRO A 178 -7.95 -18.07 21.16
CA PRO A 178 -8.25 -16.81 21.82
C PRO A 178 -9.23 -15.96 21.01
N SER A 179 -10.05 -15.16 21.69
CA SER A 179 -10.94 -14.23 20.99
C SER A 179 -10.14 -13.19 20.20
N LEU A 180 -10.73 -12.66 19.12
CA LEU A 180 -10.07 -11.65 18.26
C LEU A 180 -9.59 -10.43 19.05
N GLY A 181 -10.36 -10.00 20.06
CA GLY A 181 -9.99 -8.88 20.94
C GLY A 181 -8.79 -9.19 21.84
N PHE A 182 -8.68 -10.42 22.35
CA PHE A 182 -7.50 -10.83 23.12
C PHE A 182 -6.26 -10.94 22.24
N ALA A 183 -6.39 -11.56 21.07
CA ALA A 183 -5.30 -11.68 20.10
C ALA A 183 -4.82 -10.30 19.61
N ALA A 184 -5.75 -9.37 19.34
CA ALA A 184 -5.40 -8.01 18.96
C ALA A 184 -4.55 -7.31 20.03
N LYS A 185 -4.91 -7.43 21.32
CA LYS A 185 -4.12 -6.87 22.43
C LYS A 185 -2.69 -7.45 22.46
N MET A 186 -2.56 -8.77 22.30
CA MET A 186 -1.25 -9.44 22.28
C MET A 186 -0.40 -9.03 21.07
N VAL A 187 -1.00 -8.93 19.89
CA VAL A 187 -0.31 -8.44 18.68
C VAL A 187 0.11 -6.98 18.86
N THR A 188 -0.74 -6.11 19.40
CA THR A 188 -0.39 -4.72 19.71
C THR A 188 0.75 -4.63 20.71
N PHE A 189 0.76 -5.48 21.75
CA PHE A 189 1.86 -5.54 22.71
C PHE A 189 3.19 -5.91 22.03
N ASN A 190 3.21 -7.01 21.28
CA ASN A 190 4.40 -7.44 20.51
C ASN A 190 4.86 -6.35 19.54
N MET A 191 3.92 -5.64 18.91
CA MET A 191 4.22 -4.54 18.00
C MET A 191 4.97 -3.40 18.70
N ILE A 192 4.47 -2.98 19.87
CA ILE A 192 5.08 -1.91 20.65
C ILE A 192 6.49 -2.31 21.07
N VAL A 193 6.68 -3.54 21.56
CA VAL A 193 8.01 -4.07 21.94
C VAL A 193 8.97 -4.09 20.74
N PHE A 194 8.51 -4.57 19.59
CA PHE A 194 9.30 -4.61 18.37
C PHE A 194 9.73 -3.21 17.91
N TRP A 195 8.80 -2.25 17.81
CA TRP A 195 9.13 -0.89 17.37
C TRP A 195 9.99 -0.14 18.37
N ILE A 196 9.77 -0.31 19.68
CA ILE A 196 10.66 0.26 20.69
C ILE A 196 12.07 -0.28 20.49
N THR A 197 12.24 -1.59 20.27
CA THR A 197 13.55 -2.20 20.03
C THR A 197 14.21 -1.65 18.76
N VAL A 198 13.46 -1.51 17.66
CA VAL A 198 13.95 -0.93 16.40
C VAL A 198 14.38 0.53 16.59
N LEU A 199 13.58 1.34 17.28
CA LEU A 199 13.91 2.74 17.55
C LEU A 199 15.13 2.87 18.48
N LEU A 200 15.26 2.00 19.47
CA LEU A 200 16.44 1.91 20.33
C LEU A 200 17.69 1.55 19.51
N LEU A 201 17.60 0.58 18.59
CA LEU A 201 18.71 0.20 17.72
C LEU A 201 19.16 1.38 16.83
N PHE A 202 18.22 2.11 16.24
CA PHE A 202 18.55 3.32 15.46
C PHE A 202 19.16 4.41 16.34
N TRP A 203 18.67 4.58 17.56
CA TRP A 203 19.21 5.55 18.52
C TRP A 203 20.66 5.20 18.93
N ILE A 204 20.95 3.92 19.19
CA ILE A 204 22.31 3.43 19.47
C ILE A 204 23.21 3.63 18.25
N SER A 205 22.74 3.25 17.05
CA SER A 205 23.50 3.37 15.80
C SER A 205 23.85 4.83 15.51
N ARG A 206 22.91 5.76 15.73
CA ARG A 206 23.16 7.20 15.60
C ARG A 206 24.25 7.70 16.54
N ARG A 207 24.33 7.19 17.78
CA ARG A 207 25.40 7.54 18.72
C ARG A 207 26.77 6.99 18.32
N GLY A 208 26.81 5.91 17.53
CA GLY A 208 28.04 5.29 17.04
C GLY A 208 28.63 5.95 15.78
N HIS A 209 27.87 6.78 15.06
CA HIS A 209 28.36 7.49 13.88
C HIS A 209 29.21 8.71 14.28
N GLN A 210 30.54 8.55 14.28
CA GLN A 210 31.46 9.66 14.03
C GLN A 210 31.17 10.17 12.61
N PRO A 211 31.12 11.49 12.36
CA PRO A 211 31.00 12.01 10.99
C PRO A 211 32.23 11.51 10.21
N VAL A 212 32.03 10.56 9.30
CA VAL A 212 33.05 10.26 8.29
C VAL A 212 33.24 11.57 7.54
N PRO A 213 34.45 12.15 7.52
CA PRO A 213 34.71 13.35 6.74
C PRO A 213 34.23 13.04 5.33
N GLN A 214 33.33 13.89 4.79
CA GLN A 214 33.09 13.89 3.36
C GLN A 214 34.47 14.02 2.73
N ARG A 215 34.98 12.90 2.19
CA ARG A 215 36.13 12.95 1.32
C ARG A 215 35.65 13.84 0.20
N GLU A 216 36.12 15.08 0.21
CA GLU A 216 36.02 15.97 -0.93
C GLU A 216 36.31 15.08 -2.12
N LEU A 217 35.32 14.98 -3.02
CA LEU A 217 35.60 14.58 -4.38
C LEU A 217 36.59 15.64 -4.84
N VAL A 218 37.88 15.37 -4.62
CA VAL A 218 38.95 15.96 -5.40
C VAL A 218 38.48 15.69 -6.81
N THR A 219 38.12 16.77 -7.49
CA THR A 219 38.08 16.86 -8.93
C THR A 219 39.47 16.44 -9.41
N GLU A 220 39.73 15.13 -9.44
CA GLU A 220 40.65 14.60 -10.41
C GLU A 220 39.93 14.85 -11.72
N GLU A 221 40.44 15.86 -12.44
CA GLU A 221 40.18 16.04 -13.86
C GLU A 221 40.40 14.68 -14.53
N HIS A 222 39.32 13.94 -14.72
CA HIS A 222 39.33 12.84 -15.66
C HIS A 222 39.36 13.51 -17.03
N PRO A 223 40.46 13.43 -17.79
CA PRO A 223 40.53 14.08 -19.08
C PRO A 223 39.38 13.55 -19.93
N ALA A 224 38.69 14.50 -20.55
CA ALA A 224 37.50 14.31 -21.35
C ALA A 224 37.69 13.17 -22.35
N MET A 225 37.11 12.00 -22.07
CA MET A 225 36.85 10.97 -23.07
C MET A 225 35.59 11.37 -23.84
N VAL A 226 35.68 12.49 -24.55
CA VAL A 226 34.83 12.80 -25.70
C VAL A 226 35.49 12.09 -26.88
N PRO A 227 34.82 11.17 -27.58
CA PRO A 227 35.41 10.62 -28.79
C PRO A 227 35.55 11.76 -29.82
N SER A 228 36.79 12.00 -30.22
CA SER A 228 37.16 12.91 -31.31
C SER A 228 36.39 12.55 -32.59
N PRO A 229 35.87 13.54 -33.35
CA PRO A 229 35.32 13.28 -34.67
C PRO A 229 36.49 12.95 -35.60
N SER A 230 36.56 11.69 -36.04
CA SER A 230 37.49 11.24 -37.06
C SER A 230 37.27 12.02 -38.36
N ARG A 231 38.10 13.04 -38.59
CA ARG A 231 38.42 13.55 -39.92
C ARG A 231 39.68 12.84 -40.39
N GLU A 232 39.57 12.02 -41.43
CA GLU A 232 40.61 11.89 -42.47
C GLU A 232 39.94 11.57 -43.81
N HIS A 233 40.21 12.47 -44.77
CA HIS A 233 40.35 12.33 -46.23
C HIS A 233 39.29 11.63 -47.09
#